data_AF-A0AAP0BVI5-F1
#
_entry.id   AF-A0AAP0BVI5-F1
#
_cell.length_a   1.000
_cell.length_b   1.000
_cell.length_c   1.000
_cell.angle_alpha   90.00
_cell.angle_beta   90.00
_cell.angle_gamma   90.00
#
_symmetry.space_group_name_H-M   'P 1'
#
loop_
_entity.id
_entity.type
_entity.pdbx_description
1 polymer ?
#
loop_
_entity_poly.entity_id
_entity_poly.type
_entity_poly.pdbx_seq_one_letter_code
_entity_poly.pdbx_strand_id
1 'polypeptide(L)'
;MNHAPRFDEDLMEALFGYVATNPGSSASNPSNPAANNAPGQIRLLEPRKSQNIAIILRTLAVSRQEIIDGLQDGHSLAADTLEKLHRIAPTADEESLILSFDGNPSHLADAESFLFQILRAVPSAFPRIAALHFRRSAYEPEILHLRQSLRILDLACKELRAQQLFLKLLEAILKAGNRMNAGTARGNAQAFDLTALRKLSDVKSTDGKTTLLHFVVEEVVRSEGKICAAALNRSHSIRRSVSRNAAEPEAYRQAREEREREFMILGQPIVGGLSVDFANVKKAAAIDHESLTGSCPFLAARVAEIRQLLRGWKEEKVGEFASEMTSFVEEAAGEIERVKEEQMMVMEKVRRTTEYYQPAAAKDNGAHPLQLFVIVRDFLAMVDQACVDIARKLQKKRPARPPASAKATPMVSPPSTAAEKEERITTRFPNLPARFLSDNSMSSSDSEEEDGF
;
A
#
# COMPACT_ATOMS: atom_id res chain seq x y z
N MET A 1 39.32 2.60 -30.04
CA MET A 1 40.04 3.76 -29.49
C MET A 1 39.12 4.39 -28.45
N ASN A 2 39.50 4.26 -27.17
CA ASN A 2 38.71 4.74 -26.04
C ASN A 2 38.85 6.26 -25.92
N HIS A 3 37.79 7.00 -26.24
CA HIS A 3 37.73 8.43 -25.90
C HIS A 3 37.19 8.57 -24.48
N ALA A 4 38.10 8.60 -23.51
CA ALA A 4 37.78 9.11 -22.19
C ALA A 4 37.42 10.61 -22.31
N PRO A 5 36.40 11.09 -21.59
CA PRO A 5 36.06 12.51 -21.58
C PRO A 5 37.23 13.30 -20.99
N ARG A 6 37.69 14.31 -21.71
CA ARG A 6 38.63 15.31 -21.19
C ARG A 6 37.85 16.27 -20.31
N PHE A 7 38.20 16.31 -19.03
CA PHE A 7 37.73 17.34 -18.13
C PHE A 7 38.57 18.59 -18.31
N ASP A 8 37.94 19.75 -18.16
CA ASP A 8 38.61 21.04 -18.12
C ASP A 8 39.27 21.19 -16.75
N GLU A 9 40.58 20.92 -16.72
CA GLU A 9 41.39 20.93 -15.49
C GLU A 9 41.45 22.33 -14.88
N ASP A 10 41.46 23.38 -15.70
CA ASP A 10 41.51 24.78 -15.25
C ASP A 10 40.19 25.17 -14.57
N LEU A 11 39.05 24.76 -15.14
CA LEU A 11 37.74 24.96 -14.51
C LEU A 11 37.60 24.15 -13.23
N MET A 12 38.14 22.92 -13.20
CA MET A 12 38.09 22.08 -12.01
C MET A 12 38.96 22.66 -10.88
N GLU A 13 40.14 23.20 -11.20
CA GLU A 13 41.00 23.88 -10.23
C GLU A 13 40.41 25.23 -9.78
N ALA A 14 39.72 25.96 -10.66
CA ALA A 14 39.02 27.18 -10.27
C ALA A 14 37.82 26.92 -9.33
N LEU A 15 37.11 25.81 -9.52
CA LEU A 15 35.91 25.47 -8.75
C LEU A 15 36.22 24.68 -7.46
N PHE A 16 37.29 23.88 -7.45
CA PHE A 16 37.60 22.94 -6.37
C PHE A 16 39.05 23.03 -5.86
N GLY A 17 39.87 23.93 -6.40
CA GLY A 17 41.25 24.16 -5.97
C GLY A 17 41.32 24.70 -4.55
N TYR A 18 42.26 24.17 -3.79
CA TYR A 18 42.50 24.56 -2.40
C TYR A 18 43.30 25.86 -2.37
N VAL A 19 42.65 26.99 -2.04
CA VAL A 19 43.37 28.25 -1.84
C VAL A 19 44.09 28.21 -0.49
N ALA A 20 45.38 27.88 -0.52
CA ALA A 20 46.27 28.09 0.61
C ALA A 20 46.48 29.60 0.81
N THR A 21 45.72 30.22 1.72
CA THR A 21 45.95 31.61 2.09
C THR A 21 47.18 31.70 3.00
N ASN A 22 48.32 32.13 2.45
CA ASN A 22 49.42 32.67 3.23
C ASN A 22 49.32 34.22 3.25
N PRO A 23 49.48 34.89 4.41
CA PRO A 23 49.18 36.31 4.56
C PRO A 23 50.41 37.17 4.21
N GLY A 24 50.24 38.13 3.31
CA GLY A 24 51.25 39.15 3.05
C GLY A 24 50.83 40.17 2.00
N SER A 25 50.53 41.39 2.47
CA SER A 25 50.61 42.72 1.82
C SER A 25 49.31 43.56 1.79
N SER A 26 49.34 44.57 2.67
CA SER A 26 48.71 45.90 2.71
C SER A 26 47.44 46.27 1.91
N ALA A 27 46.49 46.79 2.72
CA ALA A 27 45.67 48.00 2.54
C ALA A 27 44.37 47.93 1.72
N SER A 28 43.22 47.87 2.43
CA SER A 28 42.32 49.02 2.65
C SER A 28 40.99 48.55 3.28
N ASN A 29 40.63 49.09 4.45
CA ASN A 29 39.32 48.88 5.07
C ASN A 29 38.18 49.42 4.18
N PRO A 30 37.00 48.79 4.24
CA PRO A 30 35.93 49.46 4.97
C PRO A 30 35.29 48.57 6.03
N SER A 31 34.96 49.22 7.13
CA SER A 31 34.25 48.75 8.32
C SER A 31 33.03 47.88 8.03
N ASN A 32 33.00 46.68 8.63
CA ASN A 32 31.78 45.98 9.00
C ASN A 32 31.95 45.39 10.42
N PRO A 33 30.90 45.39 11.25
CA PRO A 33 31.02 45.34 12.70
C PRO A 33 31.27 43.91 13.21
N ALA A 34 32.28 43.79 14.07
CA ALA A 34 32.45 42.78 15.12
C ALA A 34 32.01 41.34 14.78
N ALA A 35 32.88 40.61 14.07
CA ALA A 35 33.04 39.20 14.35
C ALA A 35 33.54 39.08 15.80
N ASN A 36 32.67 38.61 16.70
CA ASN A 36 33.02 38.19 18.05
C ASN A 36 33.95 36.96 17.94
N ASN A 37 35.24 37.20 17.70
CA ASN A 37 36.28 36.21 17.93
C ASN A 37 36.46 36.09 19.45
N ALA A 38 35.70 35.17 20.06
CA ALA A 38 36.06 34.63 21.35
C ALA A 38 37.43 33.92 21.24
N PRO A 39 38.30 33.97 22.26
CA PRO A 39 39.59 33.29 22.25
C PRO A 39 39.39 31.79 22.00
N GLY A 40 40.28 31.21 21.19
CA GLY A 40 40.09 29.94 20.48
C GLY A 40 39.53 28.80 21.34
N GLN A 41 38.27 28.44 21.09
CA GLN A 41 37.69 27.22 21.63
C GLN A 41 38.45 26.00 21.11
N ILE A 42 38.77 25.08 22.02
CA ILE A 42 39.45 23.82 21.72
C ILE A 42 38.48 22.91 20.97
N ARG A 43 38.89 22.44 19.79
CA ARG A 43 38.16 21.47 18.98
C ARG A 43 38.91 20.15 18.97
N LEU A 44 38.21 19.08 19.36
CA LEU A 44 38.74 17.71 19.37
C LEU A 44 38.29 16.94 18.14
N LEU A 45 37.12 17.29 17.60
CA LEU A 45 36.56 16.67 16.42
C LEU A 45 37.02 17.38 15.15
N GLU A 46 36.86 16.69 14.02
CA GLU A 46 37.04 17.30 12.70
C GLU A 46 36.14 18.54 12.56
N PRO A 47 36.63 19.67 12.03
CA PRO A 47 35.91 20.94 12.02
C PRO A 47 34.50 20.89 11.42
N ARG A 48 34.30 20.17 10.32
CA ARG A 48 32.99 20.03 9.68
C ARG A 48 32.04 19.19 10.54
N LYS A 49 32.51 18.11 11.16
CA LYS A 49 31.71 17.31 12.09
C LYS A 49 31.33 18.12 13.34
N SER A 50 32.29 18.81 13.97
CA SER A 50 32.05 19.70 15.11
C SER A 50 30.98 20.75 14.79
N GLN A 51 31.10 21.40 13.62
CA GLN A 51 30.12 22.39 13.16
C GLN A 51 28.73 21.77 12.93
N ASN A 52 28.64 20.59 12.29
CA ASN A 52 27.37 19.91 12.05
C ASN A 52 26.65 19.55 13.36
N ILE A 53 27.41 19.05 14.35
CA ILE A 53 26.87 18.73 15.67
C ILE A 53 26.38 20.01 16.35
N ALA A 54 27.18 21.08 16.36
CA ALA A 54 26.78 22.37 16.95
C ALA A 54 25.49 22.93 16.30
N ILE A 55 25.31 22.76 14.99
CA ILE A 55 24.06 23.13 14.30
C ILE A 55 22.90 22.29 14.82
N ILE A 56 23.03 20.96 14.90
CA ILE A 56 21.97 20.08 15.40
C ILE A 56 21.61 20.44 16.85
N LEU A 57 22.59 20.71 17.71
CA LEU A 57 22.37 21.10 19.10
C LEU A 57 21.53 22.38 19.22
N ARG A 58 21.72 23.37 18.35
CA ARG A 58 20.89 24.60 18.32
C ARG A 58 19.44 24.35 17.93
N THR A 59 19.14 23.21 17.31
CA THR A 59 17.78 22.81 16.92
C THR A 59 17.08 21.93 17.97
N LEU A 60 17.77 21.57 19.06
CA LEU A 60 17.18 20.86 20.18
C LEU A 60 16.36 21.84 21.01
N ALA A 61 15.10 21.51 21.26
CA ALA A 61 14.21 22.29 22.13
C ALA A 61 14.30 21.87 23.60
N VAL A 62 15.21 20.94 23.92
CA VAL A 62 15.42 20.38 25.26
C VAL A 62 16.79 20.80 25.79
N SER A 63 16.87 21.00 27.11
CA SER A 63 18.10 21.29 27.81
C SER A 63 18.99 20.05 27.92
N ARG A 64 20.29 20.27 28.15
CA ARG A 64 21.25 19.19 28.41
C ARG A 64 20.84 18.35 29.63
N GLN A 65 20.29 18.97 30.67
CA GLN A 65 19.87 18.26 31.87
C GLN A 65 18.69 17.32 31.57
N GLU A 66 17.68 17.81 30.84
CA GLU A 66 16.57 16.96 30.40
C GLU A 66 17.03 15.78 29.52
N ILE A 67 18.08 15.98 28.71
CA ILE A 67 18.71 14.88 27.95
C ILE A 67 19.35 13.86 28.90
N ILE A 68 20.11 14.30 29.89
CA ILE A 68 20.76 13.40 30.86
C ILE A 68 19.70 12.62 31.64
N ASP A 69 18.70 13.30 32.18
CA ASP A 69 17.62 12.70 32.96
C ASP A 69 16.86 11.68 32.11
N GLY A 70 16.50 12.05 30.88
CA GLY A 70 15.80 11.16 29.95
C GLY A 70 16.60 9.93 29.50
N LEU A 71 17.93 9.99 29.52
CA LEU A 71 18.80 8.84 29.27
C LEU A 71 19.05 7.97 30.52
N GLN A 72 18.75 8.50 31.71
CA GLN A 72 18.81 7.78 32.97
C GLN A 72 17.47 7.10 33.30
N ASP A 73 16.34 7.73 32.94
CA ASP A 73 15.00 7.20 33.15
C ASP A 73 14.51 6.27 32.02
N GLY A 74 15.04 6.43 30.80
CA GLY A 74 14.72 5.57 29.65
C GLY A 74 13.34 5.79 29.02
N HIS A 75 12.66 6.89 29.31
CA HIS A 75 11.32 7.14 28.76
C HIS A 75 10.93 8.62 28.53
N SER A 76 11.68 9.60 29.04
CA SER A 76 11.25 11.01 28.96
C SER A 76 11.58 11.73 27.65
N LEU A 77 12.47 11.18 26.80
CA LEU A 77 12.85 11.82 25.54
C LEU A 77 11.87 11.55 24.40
N ALA A 78 11.50 12.62 23.69
CA ALA A 78 10.68 12.55 22.49
C ALA A 78 11.45 11.95 21.30
N ALA A 79 10.70 11.36 20.35
CA ALA A 79 11.25 10.66 19.19
C ALA A 79 12.12 11.58 18.30
N ASP A 80 11.71 12.84 18.11
CA ASP A 80 12.44 13.83 17.30
C ASP A 80 13.79 14.22 17.91
N THR A 81 13.84 14.30 19.23
CA THR A 81 15.04 14.57 20.02
C THR A 81 15.99 13.37 19.93
N LEU A 82 15.46 12.15 20.09
CA LEU A 82 16.24 10.92 19.95
C LEU A 82 16.81 10.74 18.53
N GLU A 83 16.05 11.09 17.49
CA GLU A 83 16.54 11.05 16.10
C GLU A 83 17.72 12.00 15.90
N LYS A 84 17.59 13.25 16.36
CA LYS A 84 18.67 14.25 16.28
C LYS A 84 19.91 13.83 17.08
N LEU A 85 19.72 13.30 18.29
CA LEU A 85 20.80 12.81 19.14
C LEU A 85 21.50 11.58 18.54
N HIS A 86 20.74 10.67 17.92
CA HIS A 86 21.30 9.49 17.24
C HIS A 86 22.22 9.89 16.08
N ARG A 87 21.90 10.97 15.36
CA ARG A 87 22.69 11.47 14.22
C ARG A 87 24.02 12.10 14.60
N ILE A 88 24.21 12.51 15.86
CA ILE A 88 25.46 13.12 16.34
C ILE A 88 26.37 12.12 17.06
N ALA A 89 26.10 10.81 16.92
CA ALA A 89 26.89 9.77 17.55
C ALA A 89 28.39 9.88 17.17
N PRO A 90 29.29 10.01 18.16
CA PRO A 90 30.72 9.90 17.94
C PRO A 90 31.13 8.47 17.58
N THR A 91 32.28 8.31 16.94
CA THR A 91 32.93 7.01 16.78
C THR A 91 33.61 6.59 18.09
N ALA A 92 33.97 5.31 18.24
CA ALA A 92 34.67 4.83 19.45
C ALA A 92 36.00 5.56 19.71
N ASP A 93 36.73 5.91 18.65
CA ASP A 93 37.98 6.68 18.74
C ASP A 93 37.71 8.12 19.20
N GLU A 94 36.66 8.74 18.69
CA GLU A 94 36.24 10.09 19.09
C GLU A 94 35.72 10.13 20.52
N GLU A 95 34.94 9.13 20.96
CA GLU A 95 34.51 8.99 22.36
C GLU A 95 35.72 8.91 23.28
N SER A 96 36.71 8.07 22.92
CA SER A 96 37.95 7.92 23.68
C SER A 96 38.74 9.23 23.73
N LEU A 97 38.88 9.92 22.59
CA LEU A 97 39.55 11.21 22.51
C LEU A 97 38.86 12.26 23.40
N ILE A 98 37.54 12.36 23.31
CA ILE A 98 36.75 13.30 24.11
C ILE A 98 36.89 12.99 25.60
N LEU A 99 36.73 11.73 26.01
CA LEU A 99 36.83 11.31 27.41
C LEU A 99 38.25 11.46 27.99
N SER A 100 39.28 11.39 27.15
CA SER A 100 40.68 11.57 27.55
C SER A 100 41.10 13.04 27.74
N PHE A 101 40.25 14.00 27.38
CA PHE A 101 40.55 15.41 27.52
C PHE A 101 40.70 15.82 28.99
N ASP A 102 41.88 16.31 29.35
CA ASP A 102 42.30 16.68 30.71
C ASP A 102 42.32 18.20 30.96
N GLY A 103 42.08 18.99 29.91
CA GLY A 103 41.97 20.45 29.98
C GLY A 103 40.65 20.94 30.59
N ASN A 104 40.47 22.27 30.62
CA ASN A 104 39.24 22.87 31.12
C ASN A 104 38.07 22.67 30.12
N PRO A 105 36.99 21.94 30.48
CA PRO A 105 35.86 21.69 29.57
C PRO A 105 35.09 22.95 29.14
N SER A 106 35.24 24.07 29.87
CA SER A 106 34.64 25.35 29.48
C SER A 106 35.33 25.99 28.27
N HIS A 107 36.52 25.51 27.89
CA HIS A 107 37.25 25.97 26.71
C HIS A 107 36.97 25.11 25.47
N LEU A 108 36.25 23.99 25.61
CA LEU A 108 35.83 23.18 24.46
C LEU A 108 34.79 23.94 23.63
N ALA A 109 34.79 23.72 22.32
CA ALA A 109 33.71 24.17 21.46
C ALA A 109 32.37 23.49 21.83
N ASP A 110 31.25 24.11 21.44
CA ASP A 110 29.91 23.73 21.91
C ASP A 110 29.60 22.24 21.72
N ALA A 111 30.00 21.66 20.58
CA ALA A 111 29.78 20.26 20.24
C ALA A 111 30.55 19.32 21.17
N GLU A 112 31.86 19.54 21.29
CA GLU A 112 32.78 18.77 22.13
C GLU A 112 32.39 18.89 23.60
N SER A 113 32.06 20.10 24.05
CA SER A 113 31.60 20.35 25.43
C SER A 113 30.31 19.60 25.75
N PHE A 114 29.36 19.57 24.80
CA PHE A 114 28.14 18.78 24.94
C PHE A 114 28.44 17.28 25.01
N LEU A 115 29.19 16.74 24.04
CA LEU A 115 29.53 15.31 23.99
C LEU A 115 30.31 14.86 25.24
N PHE A 116 31.30 15.65 25.66
CA PHE A 116 32.07 15.40 26.88
C PHE A 116 31.18 15.27 28.10
N GLN A 117 30.22 16.18 28.27
CA GLN A 117 29.32 16.16 29.42
C GLN A 117 28.35 14.98 29.37
N ILE A 118 27.77 14.68 28.21
CA ILE A 118 26.87 13.54 28.06
C ILE A 118 27.59 12.21 28.31
N LEU A 119 28.76 12.02 27.71
CA LEU A 119 29.56 10.78 27.87
C LEU A 119 30.03 10.58 29.32
N ARG A 120 30.33 11.66 30.05
CA ARG A 120 30.70 11.57 31.47
C ARG A 120 29.51 11.38 32.41
N ALA A 121 28.35 11.96 32.10
CA ALA A 121 27.17 11.90 32.95
C ALA A 121 26.39 10.59 32.77
N VAL A 122 26.43 10.00 31.56
CA VAL A 122 25.64 8.83 31.22
C VAL A 122 26.56 7.76 30.61
N PRO A 123 26.82 6.66 31.33
CA PRO A 123 27.54 5.53 30.78
C PRO A 123 26.85 4.96 29.54
N SER A 124 27.62 4.70 28.48
CA SER A 124 27.09 4.19 27.21
C SER A 124 25.95 5.06 26.64
N ALA A 125 26.06 6.40 26.74
CA ALA A 125 25.02 7.34 26.33
C ALA A 125 24.47 7.08 24.91
N PHE A 126 25.35 6.92 23.91
CA PHE A 126 24.94 6.74 22.52
C PHE A 126 24.29 5.38 22.23
N PRO A 127 24.78 4.26 22.77
CA PRO A 127 24.03 3.00 22.80
C PRO A 127 22.63 3.12 23.41
N ARG A 128 22.46 3.87 24.52
CA ARG A 128 21.14 4.13 25.13
C ARG A 128 20.24 4.96 24.21
N ILE A 129 20.77 6.02 23.60
CA ILE A 129 20.07 6.83 22.60
C ILE A 129 19.59 5.95 21.44
N ALA A 130 20.45 5.08 20.91
CA ALA A 130 20.10 4.20 19.80
C ALA A 130 18.97 3.21 20.17
N ALA A 131 19.03 2.62 21.37
CA ALA A 131 17.98 1.72 21.86
C ALA A 131 16.63 2.44 22.05
N LEU A 132 16.64 3.65 22.64
CA LEU A 132 15.43 4.46 22.80
C LEU A 132 14.85 4.92 21.47
N HIS A 133 15.71 5.35 20.54
CA HIS A 133 15.29 5.74 19.20
C HIS A 133 14.62 4.57 18.48
N PHE A 134 15.19 3.36 18.56
CA PHE A 134 14.55 2.17 18.01
C PHE A 134 13.18 1.90 18.65
N ARG A 135 13.09 1.88 19.98
CA ARG A 135 11.83 1.69 20.73
C ARG A 135 10.75 2.68 20.28
N ARG A 136 11.09 3.96 20.12
CA ARG A 136 10.12 5.04 19.89
C ARG A 136 9.78 5.29 18.42
N SER A 137 10.75 5.14 17.53
CA SER A 137 10.61 5.59 16.14
C SER A 137 10.50 4.45 15.13
N ALA A 138 11.05 3.27 15.44
CA ALA A 138 11.14 2.17 14.48
C ALA A 138 10.24 0.99 14.84
N TYR A 139 10.20 0.59 16.12
CA TYR A 139 9.53 -0.65 16.53
C TYR A 139 8.02 -0.65 16.27
N GLU A 140 7.29 0.32 16.84
CA GLU A 140 5.81 0.36 16.76
C GLU A 140 5.30 0.52 15.32
N PRO A 141 5.83 1.44 14.48
CA PRO A 141 5.37 1.55 13.10
C PRO A 141 5.63 0.29 12.28
N GLU A 142 6.76 -0.39 12.49
CA GLU A 142 7.12 -1.60 11.75
C GLU A 142 6.20 -2.76 12.13
N ILE A 143 5.94 -2.98 13.42
CA ILE A 143 4.99 -4.01 13.91
C ILE A 143 3.58 -3.74 13.40
N LEU A 144 3.13 -2.49 13.44
CA LEU A 144 1.80 -2.10 12.94
C LEU A 144 1.69 -2.35 11.44
N HIS A 145 2.70 -1.96 10.67
CA HIS A 145 2.76 -2.19 9.23
C HIS A 145 2.69 -3.69 8.91
N LEU A 146 3.49 -4.50 9.62
CA LEU A 146 3.53 -5.94 9.45
C LEU A 146 2.14 -6.57 9.69
N ARG A 147 1.50 -6.27 10.83
CA ARG A 147 0.14 -6.76 11.13
C ARG A 147 -0.88 -6.36 10.08
N GLN A 148 -0.83 -5.11 9.63
CA GLN A 148 -1.76 -4.62 8.61
C GLN A 148 -1.58 -5.36 7.28
N SER A 149 -0.33 -5.62 6.88
CA SER A 149 0.00 -6.39 5.68
C SER A 149 -0.49 -7.85 5.80
N LEU A 150 -0.27 -8.51 6.94
CA LEU A 150 -0.77 -9.86 7.19
C LEU A 150 -2.30 -9.93 7.14
N ARG A 151 -2.99 -8.95 7.73
CA ARG A 151 -4.46 -8.84 7.66
C ARG A 151 -4.96 -8.67 6.23
N ILE A 152 -4.29 -7.84 5.43
CA ILE A 152 -4.64 -7.65 4.01
C ILE A 152 -4.51 -8.98 3.25
N LEU A 153 -3.43 -9.73 3.47
CA LEU A 153 -3.21 -11.03 2.83
C LEU A 153 -4.27 -12.06 3.22
N ASP A 154 -4.62 -12.17 4.50
CA ASP A 154 -5.69 -13.08 4.96
C ASP A 154 -7.04 -12.73 4.34
N LEU A 155 -7.41 -11.44 4.31
CA LEU A 155 -8.64 -10.97 3.69
C LEU A 155 -8.64 -11.18 2.17
N ALA A 156 -7.52 -10.93 1.50
CA ALA A 156 -7.38 -11.17 0.06
C ALA A 156 -7.58 -12.65 -0.29
N CYS A 157 -7.06 -13.57 0.53
CA CYS A 157 -7.31 -15.00 0.35
C CYS A 157 -8.80 -15.35 0.49
N LYS A 158 -9.49 -14.75 1.46
CA LYS A 158 -10.94 -14.93 1.65
C LYS A 158 -11.75 -14.39 0.48
N GLU A 159 -11.43 -13.19 0.00
CA GLU A 159 -12.05 -12.60 -1.19
C GLU A 159 -11.92 -13.53 -2.40
N LEU A 160 -10.71 -14.03 -2.68
CA LEU A 160 -10.49 -14.97 -3.79
C LEU A 160 -11.29 -16.27 -3.66
N ARG A 161 -11.54 -16.77 -2.46
CA ARG A 161 -12.26 -18.04 -2.25
C ARG A 161 -13.78 -17.88 -2.23
N ALA A 162 -14.31 -16.70 -1.94
CA ALA A 162 -15.74 -16.48 -1.70
C ALA A 162 -16.52 -15.93 -2.91
N GLN A 163 -15.84 -15.30 -3.88
CA GLN A 163 -16.53 -14.53 -4.92
C GLN A 163 -17.04 -15.39 -6.09
N GLN A 164 -18.32 -15.76 -6.01
CA GLN A 164 -18.98 -16.64 -6.99
C GLN A 164 -18.98 -16.07 -8.42
N LEU A 165 -19.13 -14.74 -8.59
CA LEU A 165 -19.14 -14.12 -9.91
C LEU A 165 -17.76 -14.21 -10.60
N PHE A 166 -16.68 -14.16 -9.82
CA PHE A 166 -15.34 -14.40 -10.34
C PHE A 166 -15.19 -15.84 -10.84
N LEU A 167 -15.66 -16.84 -10.08
CA LEU A 167 -15.66 -18.24 -10.53
C LEU A 167 -16.50 -18.44 -11.80
N LYS A 168 -17.66 -17.78 -11.92
CA LYS A 168 -18.48 -17.81 -13.15
C LYS A 168 -17.73 -17.22 -14.36
N LEU A 169 -16.97 -16.15 -14.17
CA LEU A 169 -16.10 -15.61 -15.23
C LEU A 169 -15.04 -16.62 -15.65
N LEU A 170 -14.34 -17.25 -14.70
CA LEU A 170 -13.35 -18.29 -15.00
C LEU A 170 -13.99 -19.47 -15.74
N GLU A 171 -15.17 -19.92 -15.32
CA GLU A 171 -15.92 -20.99 -15.99
C GLU A 171 -16.29 -20.60 -17.43
N ALA A 172 -16.78 -19.38 -17.65
CA ALA A 172 -17.09 -18.88 -18.98
C ALA A 172 -15.85 -18.82 -19.89
N ILE A 173 -14.70 -18.41 -19.34
CA ILE A 173 -13.40 -18.42 -20.03
C ILE A 173 -13.01 -19.85 -20.42
N LEU A 174 -13.10 -20.80 -19.49
CA LEU A 174 -12.78 -22.20 -19.75
C LEU A 174 -13.66 -22.78 -20.86
N LYS A 175 -14.97 -22.53 -20.80
CA LYS A 175 -15.93 -22.99 -21.83
C LYS A 175 -15.62 -22.39 -23.20
N ALA A 176 -15.36 -21.08 -23.27
CA ALA A 176 -15.01 -20.41 -24.51
C ALA A 176 -13.69 -20.95 -25.08
N GLY A 177 -12.67 -21.11 -24.23
CA GLY A 177 -11.37 -21.68 -24.60
C GLY A 177 -11.50 -23.11 -25.14
N ASN A 178 -12.25 -23.98 -24.45
CA ASN A 178 -12.49 -25.35 -24.90
C ASN A 178 -13.21 -25.41 -26.25
N ARG A 179 -14.19 -24.52 -26.48
CA ARG A 179 -14.89 -24.45 -27.75
C ARG A 179 -13.98 -23.99 -28.89
N MET A 180 -13.13 -23.00 -28.64
CA MET A 180 -12.21 -22.47 -29.65
C MET A 180 -11.07 -23.45 -29.98
N ASN A 181 -10.64 -24.24 -29.00
CA ASN A 181 -9.55 -25.20 -29.14
C ASN A 181 -10.04 -26.63 -29.42
N ALA A 182 -11.30 -26.81 -29.81
CA ALA A 182 -11.88 -28.12 -30.12
C ALA A 182 -11.05 -28.85 -31.20
N GLY A 183 -10.71 -30.12 -30.94
CA GLY A 183 -9.88 -30.93 -31.85
C GLY A 183 -8.37 -30.65 -31.76
N THR A 184 -7.92 -29.77 -30.85
CA THR A 184 -6.50 -29.55 -30.55
C THR A 184 -6.13 -30.15 -29.19
N ALA A 185 -4.84 -30.26 -28.90
CA ALA A 185 -4.33 -30.68 -27.58
C ALA A 185 -4.73 -29.73 -26.42
N ARG A 186 -5.24 -28.53 -26.73
CA ARG A 186 -5.73 -27.54 -25.76
C ARG A 186 -7.25 -27.55 -25.59
N GLY A 187 -7.96 -28.42 -26.33
CA GLY A 187 -9.40 -28.62 -26.17
C GLY A 187 -9.73 -29.55 -24.98
N ASN A 188 -10.99 -29.53 -24.53
CA ASN A 188 -11.48 -30.36 -23.42
C ASN A 188 -10.67 -30.26 -22.12
N ALA A 189 -10.03 -29.12 -21.86
CA ALA A 189 -9.34 -28.85 -20.62
C ALA A 189 -10.34 -28.81 -19.44
N GLN A 190 -9.90 -29.30 -18.28
CA GLN A 190 -10.67 -29.25 -17.03
C GLN A 190 -10.36 -27.99 -16.21
N ALA A 191 -9.19 -27.40 -16.44
CA ALA A 191 -8.72 -26.18 -15.79
C ALA A 191 -7.72 -25.46 -16.70
N PHE A 192 -7.41 -24.21 -16.37
CA PHE A 192 -6.34 -23.44 -16.99
C PHE A 192 -5.59 -22.64 -15.92
N ASP A 193 -4.31 -22.35 -16.19
CA ASP A 193 -3.50 -21.51 -15.31
C ASP A 193 -3.95 -20.04 -15.44
N LEU A 194 -4.14 -19.35 -14.32
CA LEU A 194 -4.59 -17.95 -14.32
C LEU A 194 -3.63 -16.98 -15.03
N THR A 195 -2.38 -17.34 -15.27
CA THR A 195 -1.48 -16.56 -16.15
C THR A 195 -2.05 -16.40 -17.57
N ALA A 196 -2.91 -17.31 -18.03
CA ALA A 196 -3.60 -17.22 -19.32
C ALA A 196 -4.58 -16.05 -19.41
N LEU A 197 -5.07 -15.53 -18.27
CA LEU A 197 -6.01 -14.40 -18.23
C LEU A 197 -5.47 -13.16 -18.94
N ARG A 198 -4.15 -12.94 -18.87
CA ARG A 198 -3.46 -11.81 -19.51
C ARG A 198 -3.54 -11.83 -21.05
N LYS A 199 -3.83 -12.98 -21.65
CA LYS A 199 -3.86 -13.17 -23.11
C LYS A 199 -5.26 -13.02 -23.71
N LEU A 200 -6.30 -12.86 -22.88
CA LEU A 200 -7.69 -12.81 -23.35
C LEU A 200 -8.02 -11.55 -24.16
N SER A 201 -7.27 -10.47 -23.95
CA SER A 201 -7.34 -9.24 -24.75
C SER A 201 -6.70 -9.38 -26.13
N ASP A 202 -5.79 -10.32 -26.30
CA ASP A 202 -4.98 -10.47 -27.52
C ASP A 202 -5.71 -11.30 -28.57
N VAL A 203 -6.58 -12.21 -28.13
CA VAL A 203 -7.41 -13.03 -29.01
C VAL A 203 -8.59 -12.21 -29.49
N LYS A 204 -8.69 -12.00 -30.81
CA LYS A 204 -9.73 -11.19 -31.45
C LYS A 204 -10.62 -12.02 -32.37
N SER A 205 -11.84 -11.53 -32.59
CA SER A 205 -12.76 -12.01 -33.61
C SER A 205 -12.16 -11.87 -35.03
N THR A 206 -12.77 -12.56 -36.00
CA THR A 206 -12.34 -12.54 -37.41
C THR A 206 -12.39 -11.14 -38.03
N ASP A 207 -13.26 -10.25 -37.53
CA ASP A 207 -13.34 -8.84 -37.94
C ASP A 207 -12.39 -7.91 -37.17
N GLY A 208 -11.64 -8.45 -36.19
CA GLY A 208 -10.68 -7.71 -35.37
C GLY A 208 -11.29 -6.75 -34.35
N LYS A 209 -12.63 -6.69 -34.22
CA LYS A 209 -13.33 -5.66 -33.42
C LYS A 209 -13.60 -6.06 -31.98
N THR A 210 -13.80 -7.35 -31.71
CA THR A 210 -14.17 -7.85 -30.38
C THR A 210 -13.11 -8.81 -29.89
N THR A 211 -12.58 -8.57 -28.68
CA THR A 211 -11.65 -9.52 -28.05
C THR A 211 -12.42 -10.67 -27.38
N LEU A 212 -11.74 -11.79 -27.13
CA LEU A 212 -12.31 -12.91 -26.38
C LEU A 212 -12.77 -12.46 -24.99
N LEU A 213 -12.00 -11.60 -24.32
CA LEU A 213 -12.40 -11.00 -23.04
C LEU A 213 -13.74 -10.27 -23.14
N HIS A 214 -13.91 -9.38 -24.15
CA HIS A 214 -15.16 -8.65 -24.32
C HIS A 214 -16.35 -9.57 -24.55
N PHE A 215 -16.17 -10.61 -25.39
CA PHE A 215 -17.20 -11.59 -25.63
C PHE A 215 -17.62 -12.31 -24.34
N VAL A 216 -16.65 -12.81 -23.56
CA VAL A 216 -16.92 -13.51 -22.30
C VAL A 216 -17.64 -12.59 -21.29
N VAL A 217 -17.16 -11.36 -21.13
CA VAL A 217 -17.78 -10.39 -20.21
C VAL A 217 -19.20 -10.07 -20.67
N GLU A 218 -19.45 -9.88 -21.98
CA GLU A 218 -20.79 -9.67 -22.52
C GLU A 218 -21.72 -10.88 -22.24
N GLU A 219 -21.22 -12.12 -22.35
CA GLU A 219 -21.99 -13.33 -22.02
C GLU A 219 -22.34 -13.43 -20.53
N VAL A 220 -21.39 -13.14 -19.64
CA VAL A 220 -21.63 -13.16 -18.19
C VAL A 220 -22.59 -12.05 -17.79
N VAL A 221 -22.41 -10.83 -18.32
CA VAL A 221 -23.36 -9.72 -18.15
C VAL A 221 -24.77 -10.14 -18.57
N ARG A 222 -24.93 -10.76 -19.73
CA ARG A 222 -26.23 -11.24 -20.19
C ARG A 222 -26.82 -12.29 -19.25
N SER A 223 -26.00 -13.22 -18.76
CA SER A 223 -26.44 -14.28 -17.84
C SER A 223 -26.93 -13.71 -16.51
N GLU A 224 -26.15 -12.82 -15.87
CA GLU A 224 -26.55 -12.17 -14.61
C GLU A 224 -27.78 -11.28 -14.81
N GLY A 225 -27.89 -10.61 -15.96
CA GLY A 225 -29.07 -9.86 -16.35
C GLY A 225 -30.34 -10.71 -16.44
N LYS A 226 -30.25 -11.92 -17.00
CA LYS A 226 -31.36 -12.88 -17.03
C LYS A 226 -31.79 -13.30 -15.62
N ILE A 227 -30.82 -13.56 -14.74
CA ILE A 227 -31.08 -13.93 -13.35
C ILE A 227 -31.78 -12.77 -12.63
N CYS A 228 -31.26 -11.55 -12.78
CA CYS A 228 -31.86 -10.34 -12.23
C CYS A 228 -33.29 -10.11 -12.75
N ALA A 229 -33.49 -10.20 -14.06
CA ALA A 229 -34.82 -10.07 -14.67
C ALA A 229 -35.80 -11.15 -14.17
N ALA A 230 -35.34 -12.39 -13.96
CA ALA A 230 -36.16 -13.45 -13.40
C ALA A 230 -36.54 -13.17 -11.94
N ALA A 231 -35.61 -12.64 -11.14
CA ALA A 231 -35.87 -12.23 -9.76
C ALA A 231 -36.88 -11.07 -9.68
N LEU A 232 -36.73 -10.06 -10.54
CA LEU A 232 -37.67 -8.94 -10.65
C LEU A 232 -39.06 -9.37 -11.13
N ASN A 233 -39.12 -10.30 -12.10
CA ASN A 233 -40.39 -10.83 -12.61
C ASN A 233 -41.09 -11.78 -11.62
N ARG A 234 -40.40 -12.35 -10.62
CA ARG A 234 -41.06 -13.01 -9.47
C ARG A 234 -41.84 -12.01 -8.61
N SER A 235 -41.53 -10.72 -8.65
CA SER A 235 -42.32 -9.65 -8.02
C SER A 235 -43.43 -9.10 -8.93
N HIS A 236 -43.57 -9.58 -10.18
CA HIS A 236 -44.57 -9.15 -11.16
C HIS A 236 -45.32 -10.34 -11.78
N SER A 237 -45.82 -11.24 -10.93
CA SER A 237 -46.91 -12.15 -11.29
C SER A 237 -48.27 -11.45 -11.41
N ILE A 238 -48.34 -10.25 -12.00
CA ILE A 238 -49.58 -9.66 -12.52
C ILE A 238 -49.25 -8.88 -13.80
N ARG A 239 -49.30 -9.58 -14.95
CA ARG A 239 -49.76 -9.11 -16.29
C ARG A 239 -49.11 -9.93 -17.40
N ARG A 240 -49.60 -11.15 -17.61
CA ARG A 240 -49.68 -11.70 -18.97
C ARG A 240 -50.90 -11.07 -19.64
N SER A 241 -50.70 -9.97 -20.34
CA SER A 241 -51.61 -9.55 -21.40
C SER A 241 -50.79 -9.30 -22.67
N VAL A 242 -50.25 -10.38 -23.24
CA VAL A 242 -49.89 -10.35 -24.66
C VAL A 242 -51.01 -11.07 -25.38
N SER A 243 -51.87 -10.23 -25.97
CA SER A 243 -52.88 -10.60 -26.95
C SER A 243 -52.26 -11.51 -28.01
N ARG A 244 -52.96 -12.60 -28.32
CA ARG A 244 -52.54 -13.72 -29.18
C ARG A 244 -52.45 -13.40 -30.68
N ASN A 245 -52.34 -12.14 -31.07
CA ASN A 245 -52.35 -11.74 -32.48
C ASN A 245 -51.12 -10.87 -32.81
N ALA A 246 -50.00 -11.50 -33.16
CA ALA A 246 -48.90 -10.85 -33.89
C ALA A 246 -48.20 -11.92 -34.74
N ALA A 247 -48.68 -12.09 -35.98
CA ALA A 247 -48.07 -12.95 -36.99
C ALA A 247 -47.19 -12.08 -37.92
N GLU A 248 -46.06 -11.59 -37.41
CA GLU A 248 -45.05 -10.83 -38.16
C GLU A 248 -43.64 -11.25 -37.67
N PRO A 249 -42.80 -11.88 -38.50
CA PRO A 249 -41.46 -12.34 -38.12
C PRO A 249 -40.53 -11.22 -37.60
N GLU A 250 -40.75 -9.97 -38.04
CA GLU A 250 -39.97 -8.81 -37.62
C GLU A 250 -40.29 -8.36 -36.19
N ALA A 251 -41.57 -8.38 -35.79
CA ALA A 251 -42.00 -8.04 -34.44
C ALA A 251 -41.41 -9.01 -33.40
N TYR A 252 -41.31 -10.30 -33.74
CA TYR A 252 -40.67 -11.30 -32.88
C TYR A 252 -39.16 -11.05 -32.72
N ARG A 253 -38.46 -10.66 -33.79
CA ARG A 253 -37.02 -10.31 -33.74
C ARG A 253 -36.78 -9.08 -32.87
N GLN A 254 -37.56 -8.03 -33.06
CA GLN A 254 -37.46 -6.81 -32.25
C GLN A 254 -37.72 -7.07 -30.76
N ALA A 255 -38.75 -7.84 -30.42
CA ALA A 255 -39.06 -8.20 -29.03
C ALA A 255 -37.94 -9.04 -28.38
N ARG A 256 -37.25 -9.88 -29.17
CA ARG A 256 -36.08 -10.64 -28.70
C ARG A 256 -34.89 -9.72 -28.46
N GLU A 257 -34.59 -8.81 -29.37
CA GLU A 257 -33.49 -7.85 -29.24
C GLU A 257 -33.71 -6.89 -28.05
N GLU A 258 -34.94 -6.45 -27.83
CA GLU A 258 -35.31 -5.62 -26.69
C GLU A 258 -35.11 -6.36 -25.36
N ARG A 259 -35.53 -7.62 -25.29
CA ARG A 259 -35.30 -8.48 -24.12
C ARG A 259 -33.81 -8.74 -23.88
N GLU A 260 -33.04 -9.02 -24.93
CA GLU A 260 -31.59 -9.20 -24.81
C GLU A 260 -30.92 -7.91 -24.31
N ARG A 261 -31.38 -6.74 -24.78
CA ARG A 261 -30.91 -5.45 -24.31
C ARG A 261 -31.26 -5.19 -22.84
N GLU A 262 -32.47 -5.54 -22.42
CA GLU A 262 -32.90 -5.44 -21.02
C GLU A 262 -31.98 -6.25 -20.11
N PHE A 263 -31.67 -7.50 -20.48
CA PHE A 263 -30.72 -8.33 -19.74
C PHE A 263 -29.34 -7.67 -19.67
N MET A 264 -28.84 -7.12 -20.78
CA MET A 264 -27.56 -6.42 -20.76
C MET A 264 -27.57 -5.21 -19.81
N ILE A 265 -28.66 -4.44 -19.76
CA ILE A 265 -28.79 -3.28 -18.86
C ILE A 265 -28.78 -3.71 -17.38
N LEU A 266 -29.51 -4.78 -17.05
CA LEU A 266 -29.60 -5.28 -15.67
C LEU A 266 -28.31 -5.93 -15.19
N GLY A 267 -27.62 -6.67 -16.06
CA GLY A 267 -26.40 -7.39 -15.69
C GLY A 267 -25.13 -6.53 -15.68
N GLN A 268 -25.09 -5.45 -16.47
CA GLN A 268 -23.90 -4.60 -16.59
C GLN A 268 -23.40 -4.05 -15.24
N PRO A 269 -24.25 -3.48 -14.36
CA PRO A 269 -23.79 -2.98 -13.06
C PRO A 269 -23.32 -4.10 -12.12
N ILE A 270 -23.82 -5.33 -12.27
CA ILE A 270 -23.42 -6.47 -11.45
C ILE A 270 -21.98 -6.85 -11.77
N VAL A 271 -21.67 -7.08 -13.05
CA VAL A 271 -20.30 -7.46 -13.47
C VAL A 271 -19.34 -6.28 -13.36
N GLY A 272 -19.80 -5.05 -13.64
CA GLY A 272 -19.00 -3.84 -13.45
C GLY A 272 -18.73 -3.49 -11.98
N GLY A 273 -19.49 -4.05 -11.03
CA GLY A 273 -19.25 -3.88 -9.59
C GLY A 273 -18.24 -4.85 -9.00
N LEU A 274 -17.91 -5.94 -9.71
CA LEU A 274 -17.11 -7.05 -9.19
C LEU A 274 -15.76 -6.61 -8.61
N SER A 275 -15.08 -5.68 -9.26
CA SER A 275 -13.76 -5.18 -8.84
C SER A 275 -13.76 -4.56 -7.44
N VAL A 276 -14.91 -4.08 -6.94
CA VAL A 276 -15.04 -3.51 -5.59
C VAL A 276 -14.87 -4.58 -4.52
N ASP A 277 -15.35 -5.80 -4.78
CA ASP A 277 -15.33 -6.93 -3.84
C ASP A 277 -13.93 -7.55 -3.64
N PHE A 278 -12.93 -7.04 -4.37
CA PHE A 278 -11.53 -7.47 -4.36
C PHE A 278 -10.58 -6.37 -3.87
N ALA A 279 -11.04 -5.51 -2.97
CA ALA A 279 -10.25 -4.39 -2.47
C ALA A 279 -8.95 -4.86 -1.79
N ASN A 280 -8.98 -5.96 -1.02
CA ASN A 280 -7.79 -6.47 -0.35
C ASN A 280 -6.87 -7.21 -1.32
N VAL A 281 -7.38 -7.92 -2.34
CA VAL A 281 -6.55 -8.48 -3.41
C VAL A 281 -5.73 -7.40 -4.11
N LYS A 282 -6.34 -6.25 -4.41
CA LYS A 282 -5.63 -5.12 -5.06
C LYS A 282 -4.52 -4.54 -4.16
N LYS A 283 -4.76 -4.47 -2.85
CA LYS A 283 -3.75 -4.05 -1.86
C LYS A 283 -2.65 -5.10 -1.68
N ALA A 284 -3.01 -6.38 -1.61
CA ALA A 284 -2.08 -7.49 -1.49
C ALA A 284 -1.08 -7.55 -2.66
N ALA A 285 -1.55 -7.22 -3.87
CA ALA A 285 -0.71 -7.13 -5.06
C ALA A 285 0.36 -6.01 -5.03
N ALA A 286 0.29 -5.11 -4.04
CA ALA A 286 1.25 -4.02 -3.84
C ALA A 286 2.19 -4.26 -2.63
N ILE A 287 2.01 -5.36 -1.90
CA ILE A 287 2.88 -5.71 -0.76
C ILE A 287 4.21 -6.24 -1.32
N ASP A 288 5.32 -5.72 -0.79
CA ASP A 288 6.65 -6.26 -1.03
C ASP A 288 6.86 -7.50 -0.14
N HIS A 289 7.06 -8.65 -0.79
CA HIS A 289 7.22 -9.92 -0.08
C HIS A 289 8.56 -10.04 0.66
N GLU A 290 9.65 -9.49 0.09
CA GLU A 290 10.97 -9.54 0.72
C GLU A 290 11.00 -8.66 1.96
N SER A 291 10.44 -7.44 1.86
CA SER A 291 10.29 -6.57 3.02
C SER A 291 9.43 -7.23 4.10
N LEU A 292 8.28 -7.81 3.74
CA LEU A 292 7.37 -8.46 4.69
C LEU A 292 8.07 -9.60 5.47
N THR A 293 8.78 -10.48 4.76
CA THR A 293 9.46 -11.63 5.37
C THR A 293 10.72 -11.22 6.13
N GLY A 294 11.36 -10.11 5.75
CA GLY A 294 12.52 -9.53 6.43
C GLY A 294 12.20 -8.77 7.73
N SER A 295 10.98 -8.25 7.90
CA SER A 295 10.62 -7.41 9.06
C SER A 295 10.79 -8.13 10.41
N CYS A 296 10.29 -9.36 10.57
CA CYS A 296 10.43 -10.11 11.83
C CYS A 296 11.90 -10.39 12.19
N PRO A 297 12.74 -10.96 11.29
CA PRO A 297 14.17 -11.12 11.54
C PRO A 297 14.89 -9.81 11.87
N PHE A 298 14.57 -8.72 11.17
CA PHE A 298 15.16 -7.41 11.42
C PHE A 298 14.84 -6.92 12.84
N LEU A 299 13.56 -6.92 13.22
CA LEU A 299 13.13 -6.51 14.56
C LEU A 299 13.72 -7.41 15.65
N ALA A 300 13.73 -8.73 15.43
CA ALA A 300 14.30 -9.69 16.37
C ALA A 300 15.81 -9.44 16.58
N ALA A 301 16.56 -9.16 15.51
CA ALA A 301 17.97 -8.82 15.60
C ALA A 301 18.19 -7.53 16.40
N ARG A 302 17.41 -6.48 16.12
CA ARG A 302 17.49 -5.22 16.87
C ARG A 302 17.20 -5.40 18.35
N VAL A 303 16.17 -6.17 18.69
CA VAL A 303 15.83 -6.49 20.09
C VAL A 303 16.91 -7.35 20.75
N ALA A 304 17.51 -8.29 20.02
CA ALA A 304 18.60 -9.12 20.53
C ALA A 304 19.87 -8.30 20.81
N GLU A 305 20.22 -7.34 19.95
CA GLU A 305 21.33 -6.41 20.18
C GLU A 305 21.10 -5.57 21.44
N ILE A 306 19.90 -5.00 21.62
CA ILE A 306 19.57 -4.23 22.83
C ILE A 306 19.65 -5.13 24.08
N ARG A 307 19.18 -6.37 23.97
CA ARG A 307 19.31 -7.36 25.07
C ARG A 307 20.77 -7.63 25.43
N GLN A 308 21.67 -7.70 24.45
CA GLN A 308 23.11 -7.88 24.71
C GLN A 308 23.71 -6.64 25.39
N LEU A 309 23.36 -5.43 24.95
CA LEU A 309 23.77 -4.19 25.59
C LEU A 309 23.35 -4.15 27.07
N LEU A 310 22.10 -4.50 27.37
CA LEU A 310 21.59 -4.56 28.74
C LEU A 310 22.32 -5.58 29.62
N ARG A 311 22.79 -6.70 29.06
CA ARG A 311 23.59 -7.69 29.83
C ARG A 311 24.94 -7.11 30.23
N GLY A 312 25.57 -6.33 29.34
CA GLY A 312 26.84 -5.65 29.62
C GLY A 312 26.71 -4.57 30.71
N TRP A 313 25.51 -4.03 30.93
CA TRP A 313 25.26 -2.99 31.93
C TRP A 313 24.82 -3.50 33.31
N LYS A 314 24.67 -4.82 33.50
CA LYS A 314 24.20 -5.38 34.79
C LYS A 314 25.13 -5.12 35.99
N GLU A 315 26.38 -4.73 35.75
CA GLU A 315 27.33 -4.37 36.81
C GLU A 315 27.23 -2.89 37.24
N GLU A 316 26.59 -2.03 36.44
CA GLU A 316 26.18 -0.69 36.86
C GLU A 316 24.81 -0.80 37.55
N LYS A 317 24.77 -0.46 38.83
CA LYS A 317 23.57 -0.45 39.70
C LYS A 317 22.29 -0.20 38.91
N VAL A 318 21.43 -1.22 38.85
CA VAL A 318 20.07 -1.27 38.27
C VAL A 318 19.42 0.13 38.22
N GLY A 319 19.69 0.85 37.13
CA GLY A 319 19.12 2.17 36.86
C GLY A 319 17.73 2.02 36.25
N GLU A 320 16.92 3.06 36.39
CA GLU A 320 15.54 3.11 35.86
C GLU A 320 15.49 2.78 34.35
N PHE A 321 16.43 3.32 33.57
CA PHE A 321 16.61 2.95 32.16
C PHE A 321 16.69 1.43 31.92
N ALA A 322 17.51 0.72 32.71
CA ALA A 322 17.77 -0.70 32.49
C ALA A 322 16.52 -1.53 32.78
N SER A 323 15.74 -1.14 33.80
CA SER A 323 14.44 -1.74 34.11
C SER A 323 13.46 -1.54 32.96
N GLU A 324 13.27 -0.29 32.53
CA GLU A 324 12.37 0.10 31.44
C GLU A 324 12.71 -0.61 30.12
N MET A 325 13.98 -0.60 29.74
CA MET A 325 14.41 -1.22 28.49
C MET A 325 14.38 -2.75 28.55
N THR A 326 14.56 -3.35 29.72
CA THR A 326 14.40 -4.81 29.90
C THR A 326 12.95 -5.22 29.69
N SER A 327 11.98 -4.54 30.32
CA SER A 327 10.55 -4.78 30.10
C SER A 327 10.19 -4.63 28.62
N PHE A 328 10.62 -3.56 27.96
CA PHE A 328 10.41 -3.38 26.52
C PHE A 328 10.98 -4.55 25.70
N VAL A 329 12.22 -4.98 25.94
CA VAL A 329 12.88 -6.05 25.18
C VAL A 329 12.19 -7.41 25.37
N GLU A 330 11.64 -7.68 26.55
CA GLU A 330 10.89 -8.90 26.85
C GLU A 330 9.53 -8.89 26.15
N GLU A 331 8.79 -7.78 26.26
CA GLU A 331 7.50 -7.59 25.60
C GLU A 331 7.62 -7.64 24.08
N ALA A 332 8.59 -6.89 23.52
CA ALA A 332 8.84 -6.84 22.10
C ALA A 332 9.24 -8.20 21.53
N ALA A 333 10.07 -8.96 22.23
CA ALA A 333 10.45 -10.30 21.78
C ALA A 333 9.26 -11.28 21.76
N GLY A 334 8.41 -11.23 22.79
CA GLY A 334 7.20 -12.04 22.80
C GLY A 334 6.22 -11.63 21.71
N GLU A 335 6.10 -10.33 21.44
CA GLU A 335 5.25 -9.81 20.36
C GLU A 335 5.75 -10.19 18.97
N ILE A 336 7.05 -10.05 18.70
CA ILE A 336 7.67 -10.45 17.44
C ILE A 336 7.43 -11.93 17.18
N GLU A 337 7.58 -12.81 18.17
CA GLU A 337 7.35 -14.24 17.96
C GLU A 337 5.88 -14.54 17.64
N ARG A 338 4.92 -13.91 18.32
CA ARG A 338 3.49 -14.03 17.98
C ARG A 338 3.19 -13.57 16.55
N VAL A 339 3.74 -12.44 16.13
CA VAL A 339 3.52 -11.91 14.78
C VAL A 339 4.22 -12.77 13.72
N LYS A 340 5.35 -13.38 14.03
CA LYS A 340 6.05 -14.33 13.16
C LYS A 340 5.25 -15.63 12.97
N GLU A 341 4.62 -16.15 14.03
CA GLU A 341 3.68 -17.28 13.92
C GLU A 341 2.48 -16.92 13.04
N GLU A 342 1.90 -15.73 13.25
CA GLU A 342 0.81 -15.22 12.40
C GLU A 342 1.24 -15.10 10.93
N GLN A 343 2.45 -14.57 10.68
CA GLN A 343 3.03 -14.48 9.34
C GLN A 343 3.11 -15.85 8.68
N MET A 344 3.62 -16.86 9.38
CA MET A 344 3.71 -18.22 8.86
C MET A 344 2.33 -18.78 8.50
N MET A 345 1.33 -18.62 9.38
CA MET A 345 -0.04 -19.08 9.13
C MET A 345 -0.69 -18.38 7.93
N VAL A 346 -0.52 -17.06 7.81
CA VAL A 346 -1.06 -16.27 6.69
C VAL A 346 -0.38 -16.65 5.38
N MET A 347 0.95 -16.81 5.38
CA MET A 347 1.67 -17.23 4.18
C MET A 347 1.29 -18.65 3.74
N GLU A 348 0.97 -19.56 4.66
CA GLU A 348 0.41 -20.87 4.31
C GLU A 348 -0.98 -20.76 3.67
N LYS A 349 -1.84 -19.83 4.13
CA LYS A 349 -3.13 -19.56 3.46
C LYS A 349 -2.94 -19.00 2.05
N VAL A 350 -1.96 -18.11 1.86
CA VAL A 350 -1.59 -17.58 0.54
C VAL A 350 -1.12 -18.71 -0.37
N ARG A 351 -0.27 -19.61 0.14
CA ARG A 351 0.22 -20.79 -0.59
C ARG A 351 -0.96 -21.67 -1.02
N ARG A 352 -1.81 -22.12 -0.09
CA ARG A 352 -3.00 -22.94 -0.40
C ARG A 352 -3.97 -22.26 -1.37
N THR A 353 -4.12 -20.95 -1.29
CA THR A 353 -4.96 -20.18 -2.23
C THR A 353 -4.33 -20.14 -3.62
N THR A 354 -3.01 -20.02 -3.70
CA THR A 354 -2.25 -20.12 -4.95
C THR A 354 -2.38 -21.50 -5.56
N GLU A 355 -2.23 -22.57 -4.78
CA GLU A 355 -2.38 -23.95 -5.25
C GLU A 355 -3.76 -24.25 -5.83
N TYR A 356 -4.82 -23.69 -5.23
CA TYR A 356 -6.18 -23.85 -5.70
C TYR A 356 -6.39 -23.30 -7.12
N TYR A 357 -5.74 -22.17 -7.45
CA TYR A 357 -5.87 -21.53 -8.76
C TYR A 357 -4.75 -21.91 -9.75
N GLN A 358 -3.58 -22.32 -9.24
CA GLN A 358 -2.39 -22.64 -10.02
C GLN A 358 -1.69 -23.89 -9.44
N PRO A 359 -2.24 -25.10 -9.67
CA PRO A 359 -1.67 -26.34 -9.12
C PRO A 359 -0.24 -26.63 -9.58
N ALA A 360 0.17 -26.10 -10.74
CA ALA A 360 1.52 -26.25 -11.28
C ALA A 360 2.56 -25.32 -10.61
N ALA A 361 2.14 -24.14 -10.14
CA ALA A 361 3.01 -23.18 -9.47
C ALA A 361 3.44 -23.66 -8.07
N ALA A 362 2.68 -24.60 -7.48
CA ALA A 362 2.96 -25.22 -6.19
C ALA A 362 4.29 -26.01 -6.14
N LYS A 363 4.79 -26.46 -7.30
CA LYS A 363 5.99 -27.28 -7.42
C LYS A 363 7.26 -26.48 -7.69
N ASP A 364 7.13 -25.18 -7.91
CA ASP A 364 8.22 -24.31 -8.30
C ASP A 364 8.63 -23.43 -7.10
N ASN A 365 9.73 -23.80 -6.44
CA ASN A 365 10.26 -23.08 -5.28
C ASN A 365 10.69 -21.63 -5.59
N GLY A 366 10.66 -21.21 -6.87
CA GLY A 366 10.95 -19.85 -7.33
C GLY A 366 9.72 -18.99 -7.65
N ALA A 367 8.49 -19.47 -7.44
CA ALA A 367 7.28 -18.69 -7.72
C ALA A 367 7.12 -17.54 -6.70
N HIS A 368 6.99 -16.30 -7.21
CA HIS A 368 6.74 -15.13 -6.36
C HIS A 368 5.42 -15.33 -5.57
N PRO A 369 5.46 -15.44 -4.21
CA PRO A 369 4.31 -15.92 -3.44
C PRO A 369 3.03 -15.07 -3.56
N LEU A 370 3.17 -13.79 -3.94
CA LEU A 370 2.04 -12.87 -4.10
C LEU A 370 1.61 -12.68 -5.56
N GLN A 371 2.20 -13.42 -6.51
CA GLN A 371 1.94 -13.26 -7.95
C GLN A 371 0.47 -13.49 -8.33
N LEU A 372 -0.22 -14.38 -7.63
CA LEU A 372 -1.65 -14.63 -7.85
C LEU A 372 -2.47 -13.34 -7.68
N PHE A 373 -2.20 -12.55 -6.65
CA PHE A 373 -2.91 -11.30 -6.40
C PHE A 373 -2.68 -10.28 -7.53
N VAL A 374 -1.47 -10.21 -8.06
CA VAL A 374 -1.11 -9.36 -9.21
C VAL A 374 -1.91 -9.77 -10.45
N ILE A 375 -1.95 -11.06 -10.76
CA ILE A 375 -2.70 -11.59 -11.91
C ILE A 375 -4.18 -11.24 -11.80
N VAL A 376 -4.78 -11.44 -10.63
CA VAL A 376 -6.22 -11.19 -10.43
C VAL A 376 -6.52 -9.69 -10.46
N ARG A 377 -5.70 -8.84 -9.83
CA ARG A 377 -5.83 -7.38 -9.92
C ARG A 377 -5.84 -6.92 -11.38
N ASP A 378 -4.87 -7.37 -12.17
CA ASP A 378 -4.74 -6.95 -13.57
C ASP A 378 -5.91 -7.46 -14.40
N PHE A 379 -6.36 -8.69 -14.16
CA PHE A 379 -7.55 -9.23 -14.81
C PHE A 379 -8.81 -8.45 -14.48
N LEU A 380 -9.04 -8.08 -13.22
CA LEU A 380 -10.18 -7.27 -12.82
C LEU A 380 -10.16 -5.89 -13.50
N ALA A 381 -8.99 -5.27 -13.63
CA ALA A 381 -8.86 -4.01 -14.38
C ALA A 381 -9.24 -4.17 -15.87
N MET A 382 -8.88 -5.30 -16.49
CA MET A 382 -9.30 -5.59 -17.86
C MET A 382 -10.82 -5.83 -17.96
N VAL A 383 -11.43 -6.49 -16.97
CA VAL A 383 -12.89 -6.69 -16.89
C VAL A 383 -13.61 -5.35 -16.70
N ASP A 384 -13.11 -4.48 -15.82
CA ASP A 384 -13.66 -3.13 -15.60
C ASP A 384 -13.67 -2.35 -16.92
N GLN A 385 -12.56 -2.38 -17.66
CA GLN A 385 -12.47 -1.72 -18.96
C GLN A 385 -13.47 -2.28 -19.98
N ALA A 386 -13.61 -3.61 -20.05
CA ALA A 386 -14.60 -4.25 -20.93
C ALA A 386 -16.04 -3.86 -20.53
N CYS A 387 -16.37 -3.81 -19.24
CA CYS A 387 -17.67 -3.36 -18.73
C CYS A 387 -17.98 -1.91 -19.10
N VAL A 388 -16.99 -1.02 -19.06
CA VAL A 388 -17.13 0.38 -19.50
C VAL A 388 -17.40 0.45 -21.01
N ASP A 389 -16.72 -0.36 -21.82
CA ASP A 389 -16.91 -0.40 -23.27
C ASP A 389 -18.28 -0.93 -23.66
N ILE A 390 -18.77 -1.97 -22.97
CA ILE A 390 -20.12 -2.52 -23.12
C ILE A 390 -21.16 -1.45 -22.76
N ALA A 391 -21.00 -0.74 -21.64
CA ALA A 391 -21.91 0.34 -21.24
C ALA A 391 -21.97 1.44 -22.30
N ARG A 392 -20.82 1.86 -22.85
CA ARG A 392 -20.75 2.83 -23.95
C ARG A 392 -21.48 2.34 -25.21
N LYS A 393 -21.34 1.07 -25.58
CA LYS A 393 -22.10 0.47 -26.71
C LYS A 393 -23.61 0.49 -26.46
N LEU A 394 -24.06 0.17 -25.24
CA LEU A 394 -25.48 0.18 -24.86
C LEU A 394 -26.09 1.58 -24.89
N GLN A 395 -25.32 2.61 -24.54
CA GLN A 395 -25.75 4.00 -24.63
C GLN A 395 -25.89 4.46 -26.09
N LYS A 396 -24.90 4.15 -26.95
CA LYS A 396 -24.94 4.51 -28.38
C LYS A 396 -26.10 3.89 -29.14
N LYS A 397 -26.54 2.69 -28.74
CA LYS A 397 -27.68 2.01 -29.36
C LYS A 397 -29.05 2.54 -28.89
N ARG A 398 -29.15 3.52 -27.97
CA ARG A 398 -30.47 4.01 -27.50
C ARG A 398 -31.22 4.61 -28.69
N PRO A 399 -32.47 4.22 -28.97
CA PRO A 399 -33.26 4.90 -30.00
C PRO A 399 -33.38 6.38 -29.62
N ALA A 400 -33.20 7.26 -30.59
CA ALA A 400 -33.44 8.69 -30.41
C ALA A 400 -34.87 8.86 -29.87
N ARG A 401 -35.00 9.56 -28.74
CA ARG A 401 -36.32 9.99 -28.25
C ARG A 401 -36.98 10.77 -29.39
N PRO A 402 -38.21 10.42 -29.85
CA PRO A 402 -38.85 11.20 -30.90
C PRO A 402 -38.94 12.66 -30.44
N PRO A 403 -38.73 13.64 -31.33
CA PRO A 403 -38.88 15.03 -30.96
C PRO A 403 -40.28 15.20 -30.38
N ALA A 404 -40.35 15.76 -29.18
CA ALA A 404 -41.62 16.16 -28.60
C ALA A 404 -42.33 17.03 -29.65
N SER A 405 -43.49 16.58 -30.10
CA SER A 405 -44.31 17.34 -31.03
C SER A 405 -44.57 18.71 -30.43
N ALA A 406 -43.92 19.72 -31.02
CA ALA A 406 -44.17 21.10 -30.71
C ALA A 406 -45.61 21.43 -31.11
N LYS A 407 -46.52 21.39 -30.15
CA LYS A 407 -47.72 22.24 -30.19
C LYS A 407 -47.36 23.53 -29.47
N ALA A 408 -47.12 24.54 -30.29
CA ALA A 408 -46.94 25.92 -29.89
C ALA A 408 -48.23 26.47 -29.27
N THR A 409 -48.09 27.13 -28.13
CA THR A 409 -48.91 28.26 -27.71
C THR A 409 -47.96 29.24 -27.00
N PRO A 410 -47.85 30.50 -27.43
CA PRO A 410 -46.95 31.45 -26.81
C PRO A 410 -47.64 32.06 -25.60
N MET A 411 -46.99 32.01 -24.43
CA MET A 411 -47.31 32.93 -23.34
C MET A 411 -46.05 33.63 -22.86
N VAL A 412 -46.19 34.94 -22.85
CA VAL A 412 -45.26 36.03 -22.56
C VAL A 412 -44.58 35.87 -21.21
N SER A 413 -43.27 36.10 -21.17
CA SER A 413 -42.49 36.32 -19.95
C SER A 413 -42.41 37.81 -19.62
N PRO A 414 -42.20 38.18 -18.34
CA PRO A 414 -41.35 39.32 -18.02
C PRO A 414 -40.13 38.91 -17.16
N PRO A 415 -39.10 39.77 -17.05
CA PRO A 415 -37.73 39.36 -16.77
C PRO A 415 -37.30 39.62 -15.32
N SER A 416 -36.42 38.79 -14.75
CA SER A 416 -35.36 39.29 -13.85
C SER A 416 -34.22 38.29 -13.57
N THR A 417 -33.02 38.70 -13.98
CA THR A 417 -31.75 38.76 -13.21
C THR A 417 -31.05 37.50 -12.68
N ALA A 418 -29.83 37.32 -13.22
CA ALA A 418 -28.54 37.03 -12.58
C ALA A 418 -28.39 35.81 -11.65
N ALA A 419 -27.60 34.83 -12.13
CA ALA A 419 -26.38 34.27 -11.51
C ALA A 419 -26.22 32.79 -11.88
N GLU A 420 -25.33 32.46 -12.82
CA GLU A 420 -24.92 31.08 -13.08
C GLU A 420 -23.70 30.74 -12.21
N LYS A 421 -23.90 29.74 -11.34
CA LYS A 421 -22.90 29.04 -10.55
C LYS A 421 -22.84 27.62 -11.12
N GLU A 422 -21.64 27.13 -11.41
CA GLU A 422 -21.40 25.77 -11.91
C GLU A 422 -22.00 24.71 -10.98
N GLU A 423 -22.88 23.85 -11.52
CA GLU A 423 -23.40 22.68 -10.80
C GLU A 423 -22.85 21.36 -11.34
N ARG A 424 -22.11 20.70 -10.45
CA ARG A 424 -21.49 19.39 -10.56
C ARG A 424 -22.58 18.31 -10.51
N ILE A 425 -22.77 17.56 -11.60
CA ILE A 425 -23.75 16.45 -11.66
C ILE A 425 -23.33 15.35 -10.68
N THR A 426 -24.06 15.21 -9.58
CA THR A 426 -24.00 14.05 -8.69
C THR A 426 -25.11 13.07 -9.05
N THR A 427 -24.75 11.86 -9.46
CA THR A 427 -25.71 10.79 -9.73
C THR A 427 -26.28 10.27 -8.41
N ARG A 428 -27.57 10.54 -8.15
CA ARG A 428 -28.28 10.11 -6.95
C ARG A 428 -28.77 8.66 -7.12
N PHE A 429 -28.40 7.78 -6.20
CA PHE A 429 -28.94 6.41 -6.12
C PHE A 429 -30.43 6.42 -5.72
N PRO A 430 -31.25 5.47 -6.21
CA PRO A 430 -32.62 5.30 -5.73
C PRO A 430 -32.65 4.78 -4.28
N ASN A 431 -33.56 5.32 -3.46
CA ASN A 431 -33.80 4.81 -2.10
C ASN A 431 -34.35 3.38 -2.15
N LEU A 432 -33.62 2.43 -1.56
CA LEU A 432 -34.06 1.05 -1.40
C LEU A 432 -34.97 0.90 -0.16
N PRO A 433 -36.01 0.04 -0.20
CA PRO A 433 -36.91 -0.19 0.95
C PRO A 433 -36.19 -0.82 2.15
N ALA A 434 -36.68 -0.54 3.36
CA ALA A 434 -36.07 -0.91 4.65
C ALA A 434 -35.90 -2.42 4.93
N ARG A 435 -36.31 -3.30 4.02
CA ARG A 435 -36.26 -4.77 4.18
C ARG A 435 -35.47 -5.49 3.07
N PHE A 436 -34.65 -4.75 2.33
CA PHE A 436 -33.87 -5.31 1.21
C PHE A 436 -32.86 -6.40 1.64
N LEU A 437 -32.51 -6.49 2.93
CA LEU A 437 -31.47 -7.40 3.43
C LEU A 437 -31.90 -8.31 4.60
N SER A 438 -33.19 -8.40 4.92
CA SER A 438 -33.66 -9.20 6.05
C SER A 438 -34.47 -10.40 5.58
N ASP A 439 -33.78 -11.50 5.29
CA ASP A 439 -34.24 -12.87 5.52
C ASP A 439 -33.03 -13.81 5.41
N ASN A 440 -32.38 -14.07 6.55
CA ASN A 440 -31.70 -15.35 6.81
C ASN A 440 -31.37 -15.49 8.31
N SER A 441 -32.39 -15.87 9.08
CA SER A 441 -32.30 -16.48 10.42
C SER A 441 -33.69 -17.09 10.69
N MET A 442 -33.93 -18.34 11.09
CA MET A 442 -33.13 -19.45 11.61
C MET A 442 -33.87 -20.76 11.31
N SER A 443 -33.16 -21.90 11.35
CA SER A 443 -33.53 -22.99 12.28
C SER A 443 -32.35 -23.95 12.45
N SER A 444 -31.91 -24.07 13.69
CA SER A 444 -31.02 -25.09 14.22
C SER A 444 -31.70 -26.47 14.25
N SER A 445 -30.92 -27.54 14.04
CA SER A 445 -31.06 -28.76 14.84
C SER A 445 -29.70 -29.46 14.90
N ASP A 446 -29.27 -29.73 16.13
CA ASP A 446 -28.13 -30.54 16.54
C ASP A 446 -28.08 -31.90 15.85
N SER A 447 -26.86 -32.37 15.57
CA SER A 447 -26.39 -33.74 15.83
C SER A 447 -24.87 -33.76 15.73
N GLU A 448 -24.22 -34.09 16.85
CA GLU A 448 -22.82 -34.47 16.97
C GLU A 448 -22.52 -35.68 16.05
N GLU A 449 -21.34 -35.73 15.45
CA GLU A 449 -20.46 -36.93 15.46
C GLU A 449 -19.08 -36.63 14.85
N GLU A 450 -18.09 -37.27 15.45
CA GLU A 450 -16.67 -37.29 15.12
C GLU A 450 -16.41 -37.87 13.72
N ASP A 451 -15.41 -37.33 13.00
CA ASP A 451 -14.24 -38.12 12.54
C ASP A 451 -13.37 -37.30 11.58
N GLY A 452 -12.05 -37.47 11.71
CA GLY A 452 -11.04 -36.74 10.98
C GLY A 452 -10.87 -37.15 9.51
N PHE A 453 -10.24 -36.26 8.74
CA PHE A 453 -9.05 -36.48 7.90
C PHE A 453 -8.61 -35.16 7.25
#